data_AF-A0A958GIF1-F1
#
_entry.id   AF-A0A958GIF1-F1
#
_cell.length_a   1.000
_cell.length_b   1.000
_cell.length_c   1.000
_cell.angle_alpha   90.00
_cell.angle_beta   90.00
_cell.angle_gamma   90.00
#
_symmetry.space_group_name_H-M   'P 1'
#
loop_
_entity.id
_entity.type
_entity.pdbx_description
1 polymer ?
#
loop_
_entity_poly.entity_id
_entity_poly.type
_entity_poly.pdbx_seq_one_letter_code
_entity_poly.pdbx_strand_id
1 'polypeptide(L)'
;MSTVEGNTSTAALRAELRRCEDLLNRLKTEYEQHFMGILRFPPDDLHRQMRMALRELRRSPFRNSQINYQLRAIEQRYQTYNTYWMRVQRQREEGTYFRDVFKAELREKIAHEEAEKATDKGKVKSNVKALFDTYQTALERQSGKKLNLDYEKFQKKLVQQAKLFRKQNGDAKLSFKVVMKDGKVTVQAKAKGNKGGE
;
A
#
# COMPACT_ATOMS: atom_id res chain seq x y z
N MET A 1 23.88 11.28 -59.11
CA MET A 1 24.07 11.83 -57.75
C MET A 1 22.78 11.92 -56.91
N SER A 2 21.60 11.50 -57.39
CA SER A 2 20.32 11.72 -56.68
C SER A 2 19.87 10.67 -55.65
N THR A 3 20.66 9.63 -55.37
CA THR A 3 20.23 8.54 -54.47
C THR A 3 20.53 8.79 -52.99
N VAL A 4 21.42 9.75 -52.68
CA VAL A 4 21.91 9.99 -51.31
C VAL A 4 20.94 10.85 -50.49
N GLU A 5 20.30 11.86 -51.10
CA GLU A 5 19.39 12.77 -50.40
C GLU A 5 18.11 12.07 -49.88
N GLY A 6 17.59 11.09 -50.64
CA GLY A 6 16.43 10.31 -50.22
C GLY A 6 16.70 9.40 -49.03
N ASN A 7 17.91 8.84 -48.91
CA ASN A 7 18.24 7.89 -47.85
C ASN A 7 18.44 8.59 -46.50
N THR A 8 19.05 9.78 -46.50
CA THR A 8 19.24 10.63 -45.30
C THR A 8 17.90 11.06 -44.68
N SER A 9 16.92 11.39 -45.52
CA SER A 9 15.56 11.73 -45.06
C SER A 9 14.87 10.54 -44.36
N THR A 10 15.02 9.32 -44.89
CA THR A 10 14.41 8.13 -44.26
C THR A 10 15.04 7.75 -42.92
N ALA A 11 16.35 7.93 -42.76
CA ALA A 11 17.04 7.68 -41.50
C ALA A 11 16.60 8.68 -40.42
N ALA A 12 16.46 9.96 -40.77
CA ALA A 12 15.93 10.99 -39.88
C ALA A 12 14.49 10.68 -39.43
N LEU A 13 13.61 10.25 -40.35
CA LEU A 13 12.24 9.85 -40.02
C LEU A 13 12.17 8.65 -39.07
N ARG A 14 13.06 7.67 -39.24
CA ARG A 14 13.16 6.53 -38.30
C ARG A 14 13.62 6.96 -36.91
N ALA A 15 14.58 7.88 -36.83
CA ALA A 15 15.03 8.43 -35.55
C ALA A 15 13.91 9.20 -34.85
N GLU A 16 13.15 10.00 -35.59
CA GLU A 16 12.01 10.74 -35.04
C GLU A 16 10.88 9.82 -34.58
N LEU A 17 10.65 8.72 -35.31
CA LEU A 17 9.68 7.70 -34.91
C LEU A 17 10.08 7.02 -33.59
N ARG A 18 11.37 6.71 -33.40
CA ARG A 18 11.88 6.17 -32.12
C ARG A 18 11.69 7.16 -30.98
N ARG A 19 12.01 8.45 -31.19
CA ARG A 19 11.78 9.50 -30.19
C ARG A 19 10.30 9.60 -29.81
N CYS A 20 9.40 9.52 -30.78
CA CYS A 20 7.96 9.54 -30.53
C CYS A 20 7.50 8.33 -29.71
N GLU A 21 8.07 7.15 -29.95
CA GLU A 21 7.80 5.95 -29.15
C GLU A 21 8.33 6.07 -27.71
N ASP A 22 9.56 6.57 -27.53
CA ASP A 22 10.14 6.83 -26.20
C ASP A 22 9.31 7.86 -25.43
N LEU A 23 8.85 8.90 -26.12
CA LEU A 23 7.99 9.93 -25.56
C LEU A 23 6.65 9.36 -25.10
N LEU A 24 6.05 8.45 -25.88
CA LEU A 24 4.82 7.75 -25.51
C LEU A 24 5.01 6.87 -24.26
N ASN A 25 6.13 6.13 -24.19
CA ASN A 25 6.46 5.29 -23.04
C ASN A 25 6.69 6.11 -21.77
N ARG A 26 7.38 7.25 -21.90
CA ARG A 26 7.56 8.20 -20.81
C ARG A 26 6.23 8.79 -20.36
N LEU A 27 5.38 9.20 -21.30
CA LEU A 27 4.06 9.77 -21.02
C LEU A 27 3.18 8.79 -20.23
N LYS A 28 3.18 7.52 -20.64
CA LYS A 28 2.52 6.45 -19.91
C LYS A 28 3.03 6.33 -18.49
N THR A 29 4.35 6.29 -18.30
CA THR A 29 4.96 6.17 -16.97
C THR A 29 4.59 7.34 -16.07
N GLU A 30 4.66 8.57 -16.56
CA GLU A 30 4.33 9.76 -15.75
C GLU A 30 2.84 9.82 -15.39
N TYR A 31 1.93 9.41 -16.29
CA TYR A 31 0.51 9.28 -15.94
C TYR A 31 0.27 8.22 -14.86
N GLU A 32 0.92 7.06 -14.97
CA GLU A 32 0.81 6.02 -13.93
C GLU A 32 1.36 6.49 -12.59
N GLN A 33 2.50 7.19 -12.57
CA GLN A 33 3.04 7.80 -11.35
C GLN A 33 2.08 8.84 -10.76
N HIS A 34 1.43 9.64 -11.61
CA HIS A 34 0.41 10.59 -11.18
C HIS A 34 -0.81 9.88 -10.56
N PHE A 35 -1.30 8.80 -11.18
CA PHE A 35 -2.41 8.01 -10.64
C PHE A 35 -2.05 7.25 -9.36
N MET A 36 -0.78 6.90 -9.19
CA MET A 36 -0.25 6.36 -7.93
C MET A 36 -0.07 7.43 -6.85
N GLY A 37 -0.20 8.71 -7.21
CA GLY A 37 0.02 9.84 -6.31
C GLY A 37 1.50 10.15 -6.03
N ILE A 38 2.43 9.61 -6.82
CA ILE A 38 3.86 9.96 -6.77
C ILE A 38 4.04 11.36 -7.38
N LEU A 39 3.43 11.60 -8.53
CA LEU A 39 3.39 12.93 -9.15
C LEU A 39 2.10 13.66 -8.74
N ARG A 40 2.24 14.90 -8.29
CA ARG A 40 1.10 15.72 -7.86
C ARG A 40 0.20 16.14 -9.02
N PHE A 41 0.76 16.45 -10.18
CA PHE A 41 0.06 16.99 -11.33
C PHE A 41 0.16 16.05 -12.53
N PRO A 42 -0.83 16.07 -13.45
CA PRO A 42 -0.75 15.32 -14.69
C PRO A 42 0.40 15.83 -15.58
N PRO A 43 1.00 14.96 -16.40
CA PRO A 43 2.11 15.32 -17.30
C PRO A 43 1.62 16.04 -18.58
N ASP A 44 0.94 17.17 -18.41
CA ASP A 44 0.29 17.90 -19.52
C ASP A 44 1.29 18.41 -20.57
N ASP A 45 2.49 18.81 -20.13
CA ASP A 45 3.54 19.26 -21.03
C ASP A 45 4.02 18.11 -21.92
N LEU A 46 4.29 16.96 -21.33
CA LEU A 46 4.71 15.76 -22.05
C LEU A 46 3.61 15.28 -23.01
N HIS A 47 2.35 15.41 -22.59
CA HIS A 47 1.20 15.09 -23.43
C HIS A 47 1.12 16.02 -24.65
N ARG A 48 1.34 17.33 -24.46
CA ARG A 48 1.43 18.30 -25.55
C ARG A 48 2.58 17.99 -26.49
N GLN A 49 3.77 17.68 -25.97
CA GLN A 49 4.91 17.27 -26.78
C GLN A 49 4.58 16.05 -27.64
N MET A 50 3.93 15.02 -27.08
CA MET A 50 3.50 13.83 -27.82
C MET A 50 2.53 14.16 -28.96
N ARG A 51 1.53 15.03 -28.70
CA ARG A 51 0.60 15.47 -29.74
C ARG A 51 1.29 16.24 -30.86
N MET A 52 2.26 17.09 -30.52
CA MET A 52 3.05 17.82 -31.51
C MET A 52 3.91 16.88 -32.34
N ALA A 53 4.61 15.92 -31.72
CA ALA A 53 5.43 14.93 -32.41
C ALA A 53 4.61 14.07 -33.40
N LEU A 54 3.42 13.60 -32.98
CA LEU A 54 2.51 12.86 -33.87
C LEU A 54 2.05 13.72 -35.06
N ARG A 55 1.70 14.99 -34.81
CA ARG A 55 1.25 15.90 -35.86
C ARG A 55 2.36 16.18 -36.86
N GLU A 56 3.59 16.37 -36.39
CA GLU A 56 4.75 16.65 -37.23
C GLU A 56 5.10 15.45 -38.09
N LEU A 57 5.19 14.26 -37.48
CA LEU A 57 5.36 13.01 -38.23
C LEU A 57 4.28 12.89 -39.30
N ARG A 58 3.00 13.05 -38.97
CA ARG A 58 1.89 12.92 -39.92
C ARG A 58 1.94 13.89 -41.11
N ARG A 59 2.56 15.05 -40.96
CA ARG A 59 2.73 16.05 -42.03
C ARG A 59 3.89 15.73 -42.98
N SER A 60 4.81 14.87 -42.56
CA SER A 60 5.96 14.48 -43.36
C SER A 60 5.54 13.66 -44.60
N PRO A 61 6.12 13.89 -45.79
CA PRO A 61 5.80 13.14 -47.00
C PRO A 61 6.33 11.70 -46.92
N PHE A 62 5.53 10.80 -46.36
CA PHE A 62 5.89 9.38 -46.25
C PHE A 62 5.77 8.66 -47.60
N ARG A 63 6.89 8.50 -48.29
CA ARG A 63 6.99 7.56 -49.43
C ARG A 63 7.18 6.10 -48.99
N ASN A 64 7.42 5.84 -47.69
CA ASN A 64 7.76 4.51 -47.17
C ASN A 64 6.59 3.87 -46.38
N SER A 65 6.10 2.72 -46.89
CA SER A 65 5.01 1.94 -46.28
C SER A 65 5.32 1.44 -44.86
N GLN A 66 6.57 1.08 -44.56
CA GLN A 66 6.97 0.55 -43.25
C GLN A 66 6.90 1.62 -42.15
N ILE A 67 7.36 2.84 -42.45
CA ILE A 67 7.32 3.97 -41.50
C ILE A 67 5.87 4.35 -41.21
N ASN A 68 5.01 4.35 -42.24
CA ASN A 68 3.57 4.58 -42.07
C ASN A 68 2.91 3.54 -41.16
N TYR A 69 3.26 2.26 -41.32
CA TYR A 69 2.73 1.20 -40.46
C TYR A 69 3.14 1.41 -38.99
N GLN A 70 4.42 1.72 -38.75
CA GLN A 70 4.92 1.98 -37.41
C GLN A 70 4.26 3.22 -36.77
N LEU A 71 4.10 4.30 -37.54
CA LEU A 71 3.39 5.50 -37.07
C LEU A 71 1.95 5.18 -36.68
N ARG A 72 1.22 4.43 -37.52
CA ARG A 72 -0.14 3.98 -37.21
C ARG A 72 -0.20 3.14 -35.93
N ALA A 73 0.78 2.27 -35.71
CA ALA A 73 0.86 1.48 -34.48
C ALA A 73 1.10 2.37 -33.24
N ILE A 74 1.93 3.42 -33.35
CA ILE A 74 2.12 4.40 -32.27
C ILE A 74 0.82 5.19 -32.04
N GLU A 75 0.17 5.68 -33.10
CA GLU A 75 -1.11 6.39 -33.02
C GLU A 75 -2.18 5.55 -32.29
N GLN A 76 -2.33 4.28 -32.65
CA GLN A 76 -3.30 3.37 -32.02
C GLN A 76 -3.02 3.15 -30.53
N ARG A 77 -1.75 2.92 -30.15
CA ARG A 77 -1.34 2.79 -28.75
C ARG A 77 -1.61 4.09 -27.98
N TYR A 78 -1.26 5.24 -28.56
CA TYR A 78 -1.54 6.55 -27.98
C TYR A 78 -3.04 6.76 -27.76
N GLN A 79 -3.91 6.45 -28.73
CA GLN A 79 -5.36 6.61 -28.55
C GLN A 79 -5.92 5.71 -27.44
N THR A 80 -5.42 4.47 -27.36
CA THR A 80 -5.78 3.53 -26.29
C THR A 80 -5.42 4.10 -24.92
N TYR A 81 -4.18 4.57 -24.76
CA TYR A 81 -3.74 5.16 -23.51
C TYR A 81 -4.44 6.48 -23.19
N ASN A 82 -4.63 7.36 -24.17
CA ASN A 82 -5.32 8.63 -23.98
C ASN A 82 -6.76 8.42 -23.49
N THR A 83 -7.49 7.47 -24.07
CA THR A 83 -8.84 7.11 -23.62
C THR A 83 -8.84 6.62 -22.18
N TYR A 84 -7.89 5.74 -21.84
CA TYR A 84 -7.70 5.26 -20.47
C TYR A 84 -7.38 6.40 -19.50
N TRP A 85 -6.43 7.29 -19.83
CA TRP A 85 -6.04 8.41 -18.98
C TRP A 85 -7.20 9.36 -18.74
N MET A 86 -7.97 9.73 -19.77
CA MET A 86 -9.16 10.59 -19.63
C MET A 86 -10.22 9.93 -18.74
N ARG A 87 -10.47 8.64 -18.91
CA ARG A 87 -11.41 7.90 -18.05
C ARG A 87 -10.95 7.89 -16.59
N VAL A 88 -9.68 7.62 -16.33
CA VAL A 88 -9.13 7.61 -14.97
C VAL A 88 -9.18 8.99 -14.33
N GLN A 89 -8.83 10.05 -15.07
CA GLN A 89 -8.92 11.42 -14.54
C GLN A 89 -10.35 11.76 -14.16
N ARG A 90 -11.32 11.45 -15.02
CA ARG A 90 -12.74 11.63 -14.70
C ARG A 90 -13.18 10.85 -13.46
N GLN A 91 -12.78 9.58 -13.34
CA GLN A 91 -13.07 8.79 -12.15
C GLN A 91 -12.46 9.38 -10.88
N ARG A 92 -11.30 10.03 -10.97
CA ARG A 92 -10.65 10.69 -9.83
C ARG A 92 -11.35 11.99 -9.45
N GLU A 93 -11.77 12.79 -10.43
CA GLU A 93 -12.59 13.99 -10.21
C GLU A 93 -13.94 13.65 -9.56
N GLU A 94 -14.58 12.57 -10.01
CA GLU A 94 -15.83 12.04 -9.45
C GLU A 94 -15.62 11.30 -8.10
N GLY A 95 -14.37 11.05 -7.69
CA GLY A 95 -14.03 10.29 -6.48
C GLY A 95 -14.35 8.78 -6.56
N THR A 96 -14.63 8.26 -7.74
CA THR A 96 -15.00 6.85 -7.99
C THR A 96 -13.81 5.97 -8.40
N TYR A 97 -12.61 6.53 -8.50
CA TYR A 97 -11.42 5.78 -8.89
C TYR A 97 -11.10 4.71 -7.83
N PHE A 98 -11.21 3.44 -8.24
CA PHE A 98 -11.10 2.28 -7.35
C PHE A 98 -9.88 2.32 -6.41
N ARG A 99 -8.70 2.75 -6.89
CA ARG A 99 -7.50 2.85 -6.05
C ARG A 99 -7.62 3.94 -4.97
N ASP A 100 -8.24 5.07 -5.29
CA ASP A 100 -8.43 6.17 -4.35
C ASP A 100 -9.50 5.80 -3.31
N VAL A 101 -10.61 5.20 -3.74
CA VAL A 101 -11.66 4.66 -2.86
C VAL A 101 -11.10 3.59 -1.93
N PHE A 102 -10.40 2.58 -2.48
CA PHE A 102 -9.79 1.51 -1.69
C PHE A 102 -8.78 2.06 -0.67
N LYS A 103 -7.98 3.05 -1.05
CA LYS A 103 -7.02 3.70 -0.14
C LYS A 103 -7.72 4.54 0.93
N ALA A 104 -8.87 5.14 0.63
CA ALA A 104 -9.69 5.86 1.60
C ALA A 104 -10.30 4.86 2.61
N GLU A 105 -10.94 3.79 2.12
CA GLU A 105 -11.50 2.72 2.95
C GLU A 105 -10.44 2.07 3.85
N LEU A 106 -9.24 1.81 3.32
CA LEU A 106 -8.15 1.24 4.11
C LEU A 106 -7.72 2.19 5.24
N ARG A 107 -7.62 3.51 4.95
CA ARG A 107 -7.29 4.51 5.95
C ARG A 107 -8.37 4.62 7.03
N GLU A 108 -9.63 4.55 6.64
CA GLU A 108 -10.76 4.53 7.57
C GLU A 108 -10.72 3.29 8.47
N LYS A 109 -10.46 2.10 7.91
CA LYS A 109 -10.31 0.85 8.68
C LYS A 109 -9.16 0.94 9.69
N ILE A 110 -7.99 1.43 9.25
CA ILE A 110 -6.84 1.61 10.14
C ILE A 110 -7.18 2.61 11.25
N ALA A 111 -7.75 3.77 10.91
CA ALA A 111 -8.15 4.77 11.89
C ALA A 111 -9.18 4.24 12.88
N HIS A 112 -10.15 3.45 12.42
CA HIS A 112 -11.13 2.78 13.28
C HIS A 112 -10.47 1.76 14.22
N GLU A 113 -9.56 0.93 13.72
CA GLU A 113 -8.81 0.00 14.57
C GLU A 113 -7.94 0.71 15.61
N GLU A 114 -7.29 1.81 15.22
CA GLU A 114 -6.50 2.65 16.12
C GLU A 114 -7.38 3.31 17.18
N ALA A 115 -8.54 3.84 16.78
CA ALA A 115 -9.53 4.38 17.69
C ALA A 115 -10.06 3.31 18.66
N GLU A 116 -10.38 2.09 18.18
CA GLU A 116 -10.79 0.98 19.04
C GLU A 116 -9.67 0.65 20.03
N LYS A 117 -8.42 0.52 19.57
CA LYS A 117 -7.25 0.26 20.44
C LYS A 117 -7.04 1.36 21.48
N ALA A 118 -7.36 2.61 21.17
CA ALA A 118 -7.23 3.74 22.09
C ALA A 118 -8.30 3.72 23.21
N THR A 119 -9.45 3.09 22.99
CA THR A 119 -10.48 2.90 24.04
C THR A 119 -9.94 2.03 25.19
N ASP A 120 -10.50 2.19 26.39
CA ASP A 120 -10.11 1.37 27.55
C ASP A 120 -10.33 -0.14 27.31
N LYS A 121 -11.42 -0.50 26.64
CA LYS A 121 -11.68 -1.90 26.24
C LYS A 121 -10.64 -2.40 25.25
N GLY A 122 -10.26 -1.58 24.27
CA GLY A 122 -9.21 -1.91 23.29
C GLY A 122 -7.83 -2.06 23.91
N LYS A 123 -7.45 -1.15 24.82
CA LYS A 123 -6.22 -1.26 25.61
C LYS A 123 -6.18 -2.55 26.41
N VAL A 124 -7.26 -2.93 27.07
CA VAL A 124 -7.35 -4.20 27.80
C VAL A 124 -7.20 -5.39 26.85
N LYS A 125 -7.94 -5.43 25.71
CA LYS A 125 -7.80 -6.51 24.71
C LYS A 125 -6.35 -6.63 24.19
N SER A 126 -5.72 -5.51 23.85
CA SER A 126 -4.33 -5.46 23.36
C SER A 126 -3.34 -5.97 24.42
N ASN A 127 -3.48 -5.53 25.67
CA ASN A 127 -2.64 -5.98 26.78
C ASN A 127 -2.81 -7.48 27.05
N VAL A 128 -4.03 -8.02 27.01
CA VAL A 128 -4.29 -9.46 27.18
C VAL A 128 -3.65 -10.28 26.06
N LYS A 129 -3.72 -9.78 24.81
CA LYS A 129 -3.05 -10.41 23.67
C LYS A 129 -1.53 -10.40 23.82
N ALA A 130 -0.92 -9.27 24.17
CA ALA A 130 0.51 -9.18 24.42
C ALA A 130 0.99 -10.11 25.55
N LEU A 131 0.17 -10.26 26.61
CA LEU A 131 0.41 -11.22 27.69
C LEU A 131 0.40 -12.67 27.19
N PHE A 132 -0.55 -13.01 26.31
CA PHE A 132 -0.62 -14.32 25.69
C PHE A 132 0.58 -14.62 24.80
N ASP A 133 0.98 -13.67 23.94
CA ASP A 133 2.14 -13.82 23.05
C ASP A 133 3.44 -14.03 23.87
N THR A 134 3.58 -13.27 24.97
CA THR A 134 4.69 -13.42 25.92
C THR A 134 4.66 -14.80 26.60
N TYR A 135 3.47 -15.26 26.99
CA TYR A 135 3.27 -16.56 27.63
C TYR A 135 3.61 -17.71 26.68
N GLN A 136 3.15 -17.66 25.43
CA GLN A 136 3.48 -18.64 24.40
C GLN A 136 4.98 -18.66 24.13
N THR A 137 5.61 -17.50 23.91
CA THR A 137 7.05 -17.40 23.70
C THR A 137 7.85 -18.00 24.87
N ALA A 138 7.43 -17.74 26.11
CA ALA A 138 8.07 -18.30 27.30
C ALA A 138 7.94 -19.83 27.38
N LEU A 139 6.77 -20.38 27.03
CA LEU A 139 6.56 -21.84 26.99
C LEU A 139 7.32 -22.52 25.85
N GLU A 140 7.44 -21.87 24.70
CA GLU A 140 8.22 -22.38 23.56
C GLU A 140 9.71 -22.44 23.91
N ARG A 141 10.24 -21.40 24.57
CA ARG A 141 11.62 -21.40 25.10
C ARG A 141 11.87 -22.51 26.11
N GLN A 142 10.87 -22.82 26.95
CA GLN A 142 10.98 -23.90 27.93
C GLN A 142 10.93 -25.28 27.28
N SER A 143 10.03 -25.49 26.33
CA SER A 143 9.76 -26.81 25.74
C SER A 143 10.59 -27.12 24.50
N GLY A 144 11.25 -26.10 23.91
CA GLY A 144 11.97 -26.21 22.64
C GLY A 144 11.07 -26.48 21.43
N LYS A 145 9.74 -26.45 21.60
CA LYS A 145 8.75 -26.77 20.55
C LYS A 145 7.74 -25.65 20.42
N LYS A 146 7.29 -25.40 19.19
CA LYS A 146 6.19 -24.47 18.92
C LYS A 146 4.88 -25.05 19.45
N LEU A 147 4.22 -24.33 20.35
CA LEU A 147 2.97 -24.79 20.97
C LEU A 147 1.79 -24.04 20.36
N ASN A 148 0.79 -24.76 19.86
CA ASN A 148 -0.44 -24.15 19.36
C ASN A 148 -1.44 -24.01 20.52
N LEU A 149 -1.35 -22.88 21.24
CA LEU A 149 -2.21 -22.59 22.38
C LEU A 149 -3.49 -21.85 21.95
N ASP A 150 -4.57 -22.12 22.66
CA ASP A 150 -5.87 -21.49 22.42
C ASP A 150 -6.01 -20.20 23.24
N TYR A 151 -6.12 -19.07 22.53
CA TYR A 151 -6.27 -17.74 23.10
C TYR A 151 -7.56 -17.58 23.93
N GLU A 152 -8.68 -18.17 23.48
CA GLU A 152 -9.96 -18.00 24.15
C GLU A 152 -9.96 -18.70 25.51
N LYS A 153 -9.37 -19.91 25.58
CA LYS A 153 -9.16 -20.62 26.84
C LYS A 153 -8.25 -19.85 27.79
N PHE A 154 -7.19 -19.22 27.27
CA PHE A 154 -6.31 -18.37 28.06
C PHE A 154 -7.05 -17.15 28.62
N GLN A 155 -7.82 -16.45 27.79
CA GLN A 155 -8.62 -15.29 28.20
C GLN A 155 -9.63 -15.65 29.30
N LYS A 156 -10.36 -16.77 29.15
CA LYS A 156 -11.30 -17.25 30.18
C LYS A 156 -10.61 -17.52 31.52
N LYS A 157 -9.42 -18.14 31.50
CA LYS A 157 -8.61 -18.36 32.72
C LYS A 157 -8.14 -17.05 33.35
N LEU A 158 -7.70 -16.09 32.54
CA LEU A 158 -7.26 -14.79 33.03
C LEU A 158 -8.39 -14.02 33.71
N VAL A 159 -9.61 -14.06 33.16
CA VAL A 159 -10.81 -13.46 33.76
C VAL A 159 -11.18 -14.16 35.06
N GLN A 160 -11.11 -15.49 35.13
CA GLN A 160 -11.35 -16.24 36.37
C GLN A 160 -10.34 -15.87 37.46
N GLN A 161 -9.04 -15.78 37.11
CA GLN A 161 -7.99 -15.32 38.02
C GLN A 161 -8.23 -13.89 38.51
N ALA A 162 -8.65 -12.99 37.61
CA ALA A 162 -9.01 -11.62 37.99
C ALA A 162 -10.16 -11.58 39.02
N LYS A 163 -11.21 -12.38 38.80
CA LYS A 163 -12.36 -12.48 39.73
C LYS A 163 -11.95 -13.00 41.10
N LEU A 164 -11.13 -14.05 41.14
CA LEU A 164 -10.62 -14.62 42.40
C LEU A 164 -9.74 -13.61 43.14
N PHE A 165 -8.84 -12.93 42.43
CA PHE A 165 -7.98 -11.92 43.03
C PHE A 165 -8.78 -10.77 43.63
N ARG A 166 -9.82 -10.28 42.94
CA ARG A 166 -10.71 -9.23 43.47
C ARG A 166 -11.45 -9.64 44.74
N LYS A 167 -11.90 -10.90 44.83
CA LYS A 167 -12.53 -11.42 46.05
C LYS A 167 -11.59 -11.42 47.25
N GLN A 168 -10.30 -11.63 47.01
CA GLN A 168 -9.28 -11.72 48.07
C GLN A 168 -8.63 -10.39 48.42
N ASN A 169 -8.50 -9.46 47.46
CA ASN A 169 -7.70 -8.24 47.59
C ASN A 169 -8.49 -6.93 47.30
N GLY A 170 -9.81 -7.00 47.18
CA GLY A 170 -10.66 -5.85 46.87
C GLY A 170 -10.57 -5.36 45.41
N ASP A 171 -11.08 -4.16 45.14
CA ASP A 171 -11.28 -3.62 43.77
C ASP A 171 -10.09 -2.80 43.24
N ALA A 172 -8.87 -3.13 43.69
CA ALA A 172 -7.64 -2.47 43.23
C ALA A 172 -7.37 -2.73 41.74
N LYS A 173 -6.76 -1.76 41.04
CA LYS A 173 -6.35 -1.94 39.64
C LYS A 173 -5.38 -3.12 39.52
N LEU A 174 -5.62 -4.03 38.57
CA LEU A 174 -4.83 -5.25 38.40
C LEU A 174 -3.82 -5.12 37.26
N SER A 175 -2.64 -5.70 37.46
CA SER A 175 -1.64 -5.92 36.43
C SER A 175 -1.27 -7.40 36.38
N PHE A 176 -1.19 -7.97 35.18
CA PHE A 176 -0.78 -9.36 34.98
C PHE A 176 0.62 -9.39 34.37
N LYS A 177 1.46 -10.33 34.81
CA LYS A 177 2.80 -10.55 34.26
C LYS A 177 3.09 -12.05 34.14
N VAL A 178 3.75 -12.44 33.06
CA VAL A 178 4.29 -13.80 32.89
C VAL A 178 5.54 -13.94 33.76
N VAL A 179 5.57 -14.96 34.61
CA VAL A 179 6.69 -15.27 35.50
C VAL A 179 6.97 -16.77 35.49
N MET A 180 8.21 -17.15 35.77
CA MET A 180 8.57 -18.55 36.03
C MET A 180 8.47 -18.81 37.53
N LYS A 181 7.60 -19.73 37.92
CA LYS A 181 7.44 -20.17 39.31
C LYS A 181 7.54 -21.68 39.36
N ASP A 182 8.37 -22.21 40.26
CA ASP A 182 8.54 -23.67 40.47
C ASP A 182 8.89 -24.42 39.16
N GLY A 183 9.75 -23.80 38.33
CA GLY A 183 10.14 -24.35 37.03
C GLY A 183 9.03 -24.35 35.97
N LYS A 184 7.87 -23.71 36.20
CA LYS A 184 6.76 -23.61 35.24
C LYS A 184 6.46 -22.16 34.88
N VAL A 185 6.23 -21.89 33.59
CA VAL A 185 5.77 -20.57 33.12
C VAL A 185 4.31 -20.38 33.56
N THR A 186 4.03 -19.31 34.31
CA THR A 186 2.68 -19.00 34.83
C THR A 186 2.38 -17.51 34.70
N VAL A 187 1.10 -17.13 34.71
CA VAL A 187 0.65 -15.74 34.75
C VAL A 187 0.26 -15.38 36.18
N GLN A 188 0.88 -14.34 36.74
CA GLN A 188 0.57 -13.84 38.08
C GLN A 188 -0.10 -12.46 38.01
N ALA A 189 -1.11 -12.28 38.86
CA ALA A 189 -1.76 -10.99 39.09
C ALA A 189 -1.06 -10.23 40.23
N LYS A 190 -0.84 -8.93 40.05
CA LYS A 190 -0.37 -8.00 41.07
C LYS A 190 -1.27 -6.77 41.10
N ALA A 191 -1.58 -6.28 42.30
CA ALA A 191 -2.24 -4.99 42.47
C ALA A 191 -1.31 -3.88 41.96
N LYS A 192 -1.80 -3.05 41.04
CA LYS A 192 -1.11 -1.87 40.55
C LYS A 192 -1.31 -0.77 41.59
N GLY A 193 -0.46 -0.76 42.61
CA GLY A 193 -0.41 0.31 43.61
C GLY A 193 -0.15 1.65 42.92
N ASN A 194 -0.92 2.67 43.29
CA ASN A 194 -0.56 4.04 42.97
C ASN A 194 0.84 4.27 43.58
N LYS A 195 1.85 4.60 42.78
CA LYS A 195 3.15 5.00 43.32
C LYS A 195 2.93 6.31 44.09
N GLY A 196 2.84 6.21 45.40
CA GLY A 196 2.99 7.29 46.36
C GLY A 196 3.79 6.74 47.53
N GLY A 197 4.89 7.42 47.86
CA GLY A 197 5.83 7.07 48.93
C GLY A 197 7.21 6.83 48.35
N GLU A 198 8.25 7.57 48.72
CA GLU A 198 8.40 8.72 49.62
C GLU A 198 9.78 9.32 49.28
#